data_AF-A0AAW2F7R6-F1
#
_entry.id   AF-A0AAW2F7R6-F1
#
_cell.length_a   1.000
_cell.length_b   1.000
_cell.length_c   1.000
_cell.angle_alpha   90.00
_cell.angle_beta   90.00
_cell.angle_gamma   90.00
#
_symmetry.space_group_name_H-M   'P 1'
#
loop_
_entity.id
_entity.type
_entity.pdbx_description
1 polymer ?
#
loop_
_entity_poly.entity_id
_entity_poly.type
_entity_poly.pdbx_seq_one_letter_code
_entity_poly.pdbx_strand_id
1 'polypeptide(L)'
;MASLEDSWKEATEGLDPAVCDFWFVRLQEVYSEEKRKYHNLDSLRDKLNHYYEIKSNLKNSRAVLLAIFFQNFEYDPKTLVFSEDKNLEHFNTFADETEIPSDAELREETCALLKVAATHSTEAHKVGGAFGSEDAHYFLDLDMAVLGSPPDSYAEYRERIRQEYSFLSDPMYTALRLKVLQNFLQIPNIFATVEFRDRLEEQARQNIQAEVEMLS
;
A
#
# COMPACT_ATOMS: atom_id res chain seq x y z
N MET A 1 -8.06 7.35 15.24
CA MET A 1 -6.86 6.94 14.50
C MET A 1 -6.63 5.48 14.83
N ALA A 2 -6.44 4.64 13.81
CA ALA A 2 -6.22 3.21 13.94
C ALA A 2 -4.95 2.93 14.76
N SER A 3 -5.03 1.94 15.64
CA SER A 3 -3.90 1.46 16.44
C SER A 3 -3.17 0.37 15.66
N LEU A 4 -1.86 0.53 15.44
CA LEU A 4 -1.04 -0.49 14.78
C LEU A 4 -1.06 -1.82 15.54
N GLU A 5 -0.99 -1.75 16.87
CA GLU A 5 -0.98 -2.93 17.73
C GLU A 5 -2.32 -3.66 17.70
N ASP A 6 -3.44 -2.92 17.77
CA ASP A 6 -4.77 -3.55 17.73
C ASP A 6 -5.07 -4.13 16.34
N SER A 7 -4.63 -3.45 15.27
CA SER A 7 -4.76 -3.95 13.89
C SER A 7 -3.91 -5.20 13.67
N TRP A 8 -2.71 -5.26 14.26
CA TRP A 8 -1.86 -6.44 14.20
C TRP A 8 -2.46 -7.62 14.98
N LYS A 9 -2.97 -7.37 16.19
CA LYS A 9 -3.68 -8.40 16.98
C LYS A 9 -4.92 -8.93 16.27
N GLU A 10 -5.65 -8.06 15.58
CA GLU A 10 -6.79 -8.46 14.75
C GLU A 10 -6.35 -9.35 13.57
N ALA A 11 -5.29 -8.95 12.84
CA ALA A 11 -4.76 -9.73 11.73
C ALA A 11 -4.32 -11.14 12.17
N THR A 12 -3.71 -11.22 13.35
CA THR A 12 -3.06 -12.41 13.90
C THR A 12 -3.91 -13.19 14.90
N GLU A 13 -5.22 -12.91 14.97
CA GLU A 13 -6.12 -13.59 15.91
C GLU A 13 -6.07 -15.13 15.73
N GLY A 14 -5.82 -15.83 16.83
CA GLY A 14 -5.73 -17.30 16.86
C GLY A 14 -4.38 -17.89 16.47
N LEU A 15 -3.36 -17.07 16.19
CA LEU A 15 -1.99 -17.52 15.93
C LEU A 15 -1.14 -17.54 17.22
N ASP A 16 0.06 -18.14 17.16
CA ASP A 16 0.99 -18.15 18.30
C ASP A 16 1.37 -16.72 18.74
N PRO A 17 1.00 -16.29 19.96
CA PRO A 17 1.25 -14.92 20.42
C PRO A 17 2.74 -14.57 20.49
N ALA A 18 3.61 -15.52 20.85
CA ALA A 18 5.05 -15.25 20.98
C ALA A 18 5.69 -14.96 19.62
N VAL A 19 5.27 -15.69 18.58
CA VAL A 19 5.70 -15.44 17.20
C VAL A 19 5.12 -14.12 16.69
N CYS A 20 3.85 -13.83 16.97
CA CYS A 20 3.20 -12.59 16.55
C CYS A 20 3.84 -11.35 17.20
N ASP A 21 4.19 -11.42 18.48
CA ASP A 21 4.88 -10.33 19.19
C ASP A 21 6.28 -10.09 18.60
N PHE A 22 7.02 -11.17 18.30
CA PHE A 22 8.33 -11.07 17.65
C PHE A 22 8.25 -10.38 16.28
N TRP A 23 7.29 -10.78 15.43
CA TRP A 23 7.11 -10.16 14.12
C TRP A 23 6.59 -8.73 14.20
N PHE A 24 5.78 -8.40 15.19
CA PHE A 24 5.34 -7.02 15.41
C PHE A 24 6.51 -6.10 15.74
N VAL A 25 7.41 -6.53 16.61
CA VAL A 25 8.64 -5.77 16.92
C VAL A 25 9.46 -5.56 15.65
N ARG A 26 9.65 -6.60 14.84
CA ARG A 26 10.37 -6.48 13.56
C ARG A 26 9.69 -5.51 12.60
N LEU A 27 8.37 -5.57 12.47
CA LEU A 27 7.58 -4.61 11.68
C LEU A 27 7.83 -3.18 12.17
N GLN A 28 7.78 -2.95 13.48
CA GLN A 28 8.03 -1.64 14.04
C GLN A 28 9.46 -1.15 13.75
N GLU A 29 10.45 -2.02 13.85
CA GLU A 29 11.84 -1.70 13.55
C GLU A 29 12.03 -1.32 12.07
N VAL A 30 11.54 -2.14 11.13
CA VAL A 30 11.73 -1.88 9.69
C VAL A 30 10.99 -0.62 9.25
N TYR A 31 9.75 -0.40 9.70
CA TYR A 31 9.00 0.82 9.35
C TYR A 31 9.49 2.08 10.09
N SER A 32 10.41 1.94 11.06
CA SER A 32 11.06 3.06 11.76
C SER A 32 12.44 3.40 11.19
N GLU A 33 12.91 2.70 10.16
CA GLU A 33 14.21 2.99 9.54
C GLU A 33 14.30 4.43 9.02
N GLU A 34 15.41 5.11 9.31
CA GLU A 34 15.59 6.54 8.99
C GLU A 34 15.42 6.86 7.49
N LYS A 35 15.73 5.90 6.61
CA LYS A 35 15.59 6.04 5.16
C LYS A 35 14.13 6.11 4.68
N ARG A 36 13.17 5.61 5.47
CA ARG A 36 11.74 5.60 5.14
C ARG A 36 11.09 6.91 5.57
N LYS A 37 11.05 7.86 4.64
CA LYS A 37 10.44 9.18 4.90
C LYS A 37 8.94 9.16 4.69
N TYR A 38 8.44 8.33 3.77
CA TYR A 38 7.02 8.11 3.55
C TYR A 38 6.59 6.70 3.96
N HIS A 39 7.30 5.64 3.55
CA HIS A 39 6.92 4.24 3.78
C HIS A 39 7.24 3.78 5.21
N ASN A 40 6.70 4.48 6.20
CA ASN A 40 6.97 4.36 7.62
C ASN A 40 5.68 4.07 8.43
N LEU A 41 5.80 4.10 9.76
CA LEU A 41 4.67 3.82 10.66
C LEU A 41 3.49 4.78 10.50
N ASP A 42 3.71 6.03 10.07
CA ASP A 42 2.63 7.00 9.91
C ASP A 42 1.80 6.68 8.66
N SER A 43 2.43 6.41 7.52
CA SER A 43 1.67 6.00 6.32
C SER A 43 0.96 4.66 6.51
N LEU A 44 1.54 3.75 7.30
CA LEU A 44 0.86 2.52 7.68
C LEU A 44 -0.40 2.79 8.52
N ARG A 45 -0.36 3.74 9.47
CA ARG A 45 -1.54 4.18 10.23
C ARG A 45 -2.60 4.84 9.34
N ASP A 46 -2.18 5.68 8.40
CA ASP A 46 -3.09 6.34 7.47
C ASP A 46 -3.81 5.33 6.58
N LYS A 47 -3.09 4.32 6.09
CA LYS A 47 -3.68 3.20 5.36
C LYS A 47 -4.66 2.40 6.22
N LEU A 48 -4.32 2.14 7.48
CA LEU A 48 -5.22 1.45 8.41
C LEU A 48 -6.48 2.27 8.73
N ASN A 49 -6.40 3.61 8.79
CA ASN A 49 -7.58 4.45 8.95
C ASN A 49 -8.56 4.22 7.79
N HIS A 50 -8.08 4.22 6.54
CA HIS A 50 -8.92 3.92 5.38
C HIS A 50 -9.41 2.47 5.37
N TYR A 51 -8.59 1.50 5.77
CA TYR A 51 -8.99 0.09 5.88
C TYR A 51 -10.22 -0.06 6.78
N TYR A 52 -10.23 0.59 7.95
CA TYR A 52 -11.36 0.48 8.88
C TYR A 52 -12.65 1.15 8.37
N GLU A 53 -12.56 2.10 7.44
CA GLU A 53 -13.74 2.69 6.79
C GLU A 53 -14.41 1.70 5.82
N ILE A 54 -13.64 0.80 5.20
CA ILE A 54 -14.11 -0.14 4.18
C ILE A 54 -14.15 -1.59 4.66
N LYS A 55 -13.75 -1.87 5.90
CA LYS A 55 -13.60 -3.24 6.44
C LYS A 55 -14.84 -4.11 6.24
N SER A 56 -16.05 -3.54 6.33
CA SER A 56 -17.31 -4.27 6.12
C SER A 56 -17.53 -4.76 4.69
N ASN A 57 -16.79 -4.21 3.73
CA ASN A 57 -16.90 -4.55 2.32
C ASN A 57 -15.90 -5.65 1.90
N LEU A 58 -14.92 -5.95 2.76
CA LEU A 58 -13.90 -6.95 2.51
C LEU A 58 -14.43 -8.35 2.80
N LYS A 59 -14.11 -9.30 1.91
CA LYS A 59 -14.45 -10.71 2.08
C LYS A 59 -13.53 -11.35 3.12
N ASN A 60 -12.23 -11.10 3.01
CA ASN A 60 -11.21 -11.54 3.96
C ASN A 60 -10.42 -10.35 4.49
N SER A 61 -11.03 -9.68 5.46
CA SER A 61 -10.45 -8.50 6.10
C SER A 61 -9.10 -8.79 6.76
N ARG A 62 -8.86 -10.03 7.23
CA ARG A 62 -7.58 -10.45 7.84
C ARG A 62 -6.47 -10.60 6.81
N ALA A 63 -6.75 -11.19 5.64
CA ALA A 63 -5.79 -11.29 4.56
C ALA A 63 -5.34 -9.91 4.08
N VAL A 64 -6.28 -8.96 3.97
CA VAL A 64 -5.98 -7.56 3.63
C VAL A 64 -5.11 -6.89 4.70
N LEU A 65 -5.37 -7.09 5.99
CA LEU A 65 -4.50 -6.55 7.06
C LEU A 65 -3.08 -7.11 6.97
N LEU A 66 -2.92 -8.42 6.82
CA LEU A 66 -1.61 -9.03 6.68
C LEU A 66 -0.89 -8.47 5.44
N ALA A 67 -1.59 -8.34 4.31
CA ALA A 67 -1.04 -7.73 3.10
C ALA A 67 -0.60 -6.27 3.35
N ILE A 68 -1.39 -5.47 4.07
CA ILE A 68 -1.04 -4.08 4.46
C ILE A 68 0.26 -4.03 5.27
N PHE A 69 0.45 -4.92 6.24
CA PHE A 69 1.67 -4.97 7.05
C PHE A 69 2.89 -5.42 6.24
N PHE A 70 2.73 -6.42 5.36
CA PHE A 70 3.84 -7.05 4.65
C PHE A 70 4.21 -6.39 3.31
N GLN A 71 3.32 -5.64 2.65
CA GLN A 71 3.55 -5.12 1.29
C GLN A 71 4.79 -4.24 1.13
N ASN A 72 5.22 -3.56 2.19
CA ASN A 72 6.41 -2.71 2.24
C ASN A 72 7.35 -3.13 3.37
N PHE A 73 7.30 -4.41 3.80
CA PHE A 73 8.15 -4.91 4.88
C PHE A 73 9.64 -4.75 4.53
N GLU A 74 10.04 -5.21 3.35
CA GLU A 74 11.25 -4.85 2.65
C GLU A 74 10.92 -3.73 1.66
N TYR A 75 11.58 -2.59 1.82
CA TYR A 75 11.46 -1.45 0.92
C TYR A 75 12.82 -0.76 0.76
N ASP A 76 13.28 -0.66 -0.48
CA ASP A 76 14.43 0.15 -0.85
C ASP A 76 14.24 0.71 -2.27
N PRO A 77 14.00 2.03 -2.41
CA PRO A 77 13.76 2.67 -3.71
C PRO A 77 14.96 2.59 -4.66
N LYS A 78 16.15 2.20 -4.18
CA LYS A 78 17.36 1.99 -5.00
C LYS A 78 17.36 0.65 -5.72
N THR A 79 16.57 -0.30 -5.25
CA THR A 79 16.63 -1.68 -5.75
C THR A 79 15.73 -1.80 -6.99
N LEU A 80 16.34 -2.04 -8.15
CA LEU A 80 15.62 -2.31 -9.41
C LEU A 80 15.12 -3.77 -9.50
N VAL A 81 15.51 -4.62 -8.54
CA VAL A 81 15.08 -6.01 -8.42
C VAL A 81 13.85 -6.04 -7.53
N PHE A 82 12.79 -6.68 -8.01
CA PHE A 82 11.46 -6.75 -7.38
C PHE A 82 11.56 -7.09 -5.89
N SER A 83 11.35 -6.10 -5.02
CA SER A 83 11.22 -6.29 -3.56
C SER A 83 9.98 -7.12 -3.20
N GLU A 84 9.08 -7.33 -4.15
CA GLU A 84 7.83 -8.07 -4.02
C GLU A 84 8.05 -9.54 -3.68
N ASP A 85 9.01 -10.20 -4.33
CA ASP A 85 9.38 -11.59 -4.01
C ASP A 85 9.83 -11.70 -2.55
N LYS A 86 10.61 -10.71 -2.06
CA LYS A 86 11.06 -10.68 -0.67
C LYS A 86 9.93 -10.44 0.33
N ASN A 87 8.98 -9.56 0.02
CA ASN A 87 7.83 -9.31 0.91
C ASN A 87 6.93 -10.55 1.01
N LEU A 88 6.76 -11.25 -0.11
CA LEU A 88 6.09 -12.55 -0.13
C LEU A 88 6.86 -13.62 0.66
N GLU A 89 8.19 -13.65 0.56
CA GLU A 89 9.05 -14.55 1.37
C GLU A 89 8.97 -14.25 2.87
N HIS A 90 8.96 -12.97 3.26
CA HIS A 90 8.79 -12.56 4.66
C HIS A 90 7.43 -12.99 5.20
N PHE A 91 6.36 -12.80 4.42
CA PHE A 91 5.03 -13.28 4.80
C PHE A 91 4.99 -14.81 4.91
N ASN A 92 5.60 -15.55 3.97
CA ASN A 92 5.63 -17.00 4.04
C ASN A 92 6.41 -17.51 5.25
N THR A 93 7.54 -16.88 5.59
CA THR A 93 8.29 -17.20 6.81
C THR A 93 7.42 -16.98 8.04
N PHE A 94 6.72 -15.84 8.13
CA PHE A 94 5.78 -15.57 9.22
C PHE A 94 4.66 -16.62 9.29
N ALA A 95 4.07 -16.98 8.14
CA ALA A 95 3.01 -17.97 8.05
C ALA A 95 3.49 -19.37 8.48
N ASP A 96 4.72 -19.75 8.13
CA ASP A 96 5.31 -21.03 8.53
C ASP A 96 5.60 -21.06 10.04
N GLU A 97 6.16 -19.97 10.60
CA GLU A 97 6.45 -19.86 12.04
C GLU A 97 5.18 -19.80 12.91
N THR A 98 4.08 -19.29 12.37
CA THR A 98 2.75 -19.26 13.03
C THR A 98 1.89 -20.49 12.70
N GLU A 99 2.45 -21.47 11.98
CA GLU A 99 1.79 -22.71 11.58
C GLU A 99 0.51 -22.52 10.76
N ILE A 100 0.39 -21.41 10.00
CA ILE A 100 -0.72 -21.22 9.06
C ILE A 100 -0.55 -22.24 7.92
N PRO A 101 -1.52 -23.17 7.72
CA PRO A 101 -1.42 -24.18 6.68
C PRO A 101 -1.20 -23.59 5.30
N SER A 102 -0.45 -24.29 4.45
CA SER A 102 -0.15 -23.83 3.09
C SER A 102 -1.39 -23.73 2.19
N ASP A 103 -2.45 -24.49 2.51
CA ASP A 103 -3.75 -24.51 1.85
C ASP A 103 -4.82 -23.67 2.57
N ALA A 104 -4.44 -22.92 3.61
CA ALA A 104 -5.36 -22.02 4.29
C ALA A 104 -5.69 -20.81 3.40
N GLU A 105 -6.99 -20.52 3.26
CA GLU A 105 -7.52 -19.38 2.50
C GLU A 105 -6.84 -18.05 2.89
N LEU A 106 -6.63 -17.82 4.20
CA LEU A 106 -5.91 -16.65 4.71
C LEU A 106 -4.52 -16.48 4.08
N ARG A 107 -3.76 -17.57 3.95
CA ARG A 107 -2.40 -17.53 3.41
C ARG A 107 -2.42 -17.34 1.89
N GLU A 108 -3.31 -18.06 1.20
CA GLU A 108 -3.46 -17.96 -0.24
C GLU A 108 -3.85 -16.54 -0.66
N GLU A 109 -4.88 -15.97 -0.02
CA GLU A 109 -5.38 -14.65 -0.35
C GLU A 109 -4.39 -13.55 0.02
N THR A 110 -3.71 -13.64 1.16
CA THR A 110 -2.64 -12.69 1.51
C THR A 110 -1.52 -12.72 0.46
N CYS A 111 -1.11 -13.92 0.02
CA CYS A 111 -0.11 -14.05 -1.04
C CYS A 111 -0.60 -13.46 -2.37
N ALA A 112 -1.87 -13.66 -2.71
CA ALA A 112 -2.46 -13.08 -3.92
C ALA A 112 -2.48 -11.54 -3.87
N LEU A 113 -2.81 -10.96 -2.73
CA LEU A 113 -2.78 -9.52 -2.50
C LEU A 113 -1.36 -8.94 -2.58
N LEU A 114 -0.38 -9.59 -1.95
CA LEU A 114 1.02 -9.16 -2.06
C LEU A 114 1.53 -9.21 -3.51
N LYS A 115 1.09 -10.21 -4.30
CA LYS A 115 1.41 -10.30 -5.74
C LYS A 115 0.70 -9.23 -6.56
N VAL A 116 -0.55 -8.88 -6.24
CA VAL A 116 -1.27 -7.83 -6.99
C VAL A 116 -0.73 -6.44 -6.71
N ALA A 117 -0.12 -6.20 -5.53
CA ALA A 117 0.57 -4.94 -5.21
C ALA A 117 1.54 -4.52 -6.32
N ALA A 118 2.26 -5.49 -6.89
CA ALA A 118 3.23 -5.33 -7.96
C ALA A 118 2.66 -4.77 -9.27
N THR A 119 1.38 -5.06 -9.55
CA THR A 119 0.76 -4.67 -10.82
C THR A 119 0.23 -3.25 -10.79
N HIS A 120 0.11 -2.67 -9.58
CA HIS A 120 -0.45 -1.33 -9.29
C HIS A 120 -1.81 -1.03 -9.96
N SER A 121 -2.48 -2.04 -10.50
CA SER A 121 -3.73 -1.92 -11.25
C SER A 121 -4.33 -3.29 -11.57
N THR A 122 -5.65 -3.30 -11.75
CA THR A 122 -6.44 -4.42 -12.28
C THR A 122 -7.23 -3.97 -13.51
N GLU A 123 -7.98 -4.88 -14.14
CA GLU A 123 -8.86 -4.51 -15.26
C GLU A 123 -9.93 -3.46 -14.87
N ALA A 124 -10.39 -3.46 -13.62
CA ALA A 124 -11.34 -2.44 -13.12
C ALA A 124 -10.73 -1.03 -13.10
N HIS A 125 -9.41 -0.90 -13.05
CA HIS A 125 -8.72 0.40 -13.17
C HIS A 125 -8.59 0.82 -14.64
N LYS A 126 -8.39 -0.16 -15.53
CA LYS A 126 -8.06 0.07 -16.95
C LYS A 126 -9.27 0.25 -17.86
N VAL A 127 -10.46 -0.19 -17.45
CA VAL A 127 -11.70 -0.06 -18.23
C VAL A 127 -12.55 1.06 -17.64
N GLY A 128 -12.70 2.17 -18.38
CA GLY A 128 -13.45 3.34 -17.91
C GLY A 128 -14.88 3.00 -17.49
N GLY A 129 -15.26 3.44 -16.28
CA GLY A 129 -16.58 3.19 -15.70
C GLY A 129 -16.79 1.77 -15.15
N ALA A 130 -15.83 0.85 -15.30
CA ALA A 130 -15.86 -0.42 -14.59
C ALA A 130 -15.65 -0.22 -13.09
N PHE A 131 -16.25 -1.07 -12.28
CA PHE A 131 -16.05 -1.11 -10.83
C PHE A 131 -15.59 -2.49 -10.42
N GLY A 132 -14.68 -2.54 -9.45
CA GLY A 132 -14.25 -3.75 -8.78
C GLY A 132 -14.85 -3.84 -7.37
N SER A 133 -15.09 -5.07 -6.91
CA SER A 133 -15.59 -5.36 -5.55
C SER A 133 -14.83 -6.49 -4.84
N GLU A 134 -13.81 -7.04 -5.49
CA GLU A 134 -12.88 -8.00 -4.86
C GLU A 134 -11.86 -7.29 -3.96
N ASP A 135 -11.37 -7.99 -2.93
CA ASP A 135 -10.42 -7.45 -1.94
C ASP A 135 -9.14 -6.87 -2.57
N ALA A 136 -8.70 -7.44 -3.71
CA ALA A 136 -7.59 -6.90 -4.50
C ALA A 136 -7.83 -5.46 -4.99
N HIS A 137 -9.07 -5.08 -5.29
CA HIS A 137 -9.42 -3.72 -5.69
C HIS A 137 -9.31 -2.76 -4.51
N TYR A 138 -9.91 -3.13 -3.36
CA TYR A 138 -9.82 -2.33 -2.14
C TYR A 138 -8.37 -2.18 -1.67
N PHE A 139 -7.58 -3.24 -1.74
CA PHE A 139 -6.19 -3.23 -1.33
C PHE A 139 -5.32 -2.29 -2.18
N LEU A 140 -5.50 -2.29 -3.50
CA LEU A 140 -4.81 -1.33 -4.37
C LEU A 140 -5.30 0.10 -4.16
N ASP A 141 -6.61 0.30 -4.01
CA ASP A 141 -7.18 1.63 -3.72
C ASP A 141 -6.66 2.20 -2.39
N LEU A 142 -6.49 1.34 -1.36
CA LEU A 142 -5.86 1.69 -0.08
C LEU A 142 -4.41 2.16 -0.26
N ASP A 143 -3.65 1.53 -1.15
CA ASP A 143 -2.28 1.93 -1.46
C ASP A 143 -2.22 3.29 -2.15
N MET A 144 -3.20 3.58 -3.00
CA MET A 144 -3.29 4.81 -3.79
C MET A 144 -4.05 5.94 -3.08
N ALA A 145 -4.67 5.69 -1.93
CA ALA A 145 -5.55 6.64 -1.25
C ALA A 145 -4.90 8.00 -0.96
N VAL A 146 -3.60 8.02 -0.69
CA VAL A 146 -2.81 9.25 -0.46
C VAL A 146 -2.90 10.24 -1.63
N LEU A 147 -3.10 9.75 -2.85
CA LEU A 147 -3.21 10.58 -4.04
C LEU A 147 -4.42 11.53 -3.94
N GLY A 148 -5.53 11.06 -3.36
CA GLY A 148 -6.75 11.85 -3.17
C GLY A 148 -6.82 12.59 -1.82
N SER A 149 -5.71 12.66 -1.07
CA SER A 149 -5.66 13.41 0.18
C SER A 149 -5.81 14.94 -0.05
N PRO A 150 -6.14 15.73 0.99
CA PRO A 150 -6.15 17.19 0.88
C PRO A 150 -4.81 17.74 0.34
N PRO A 151 -4.81 18.87 -0.40
CA PRO A 151 -3.61 19.38 -1.07
C PRO A 151 -2.37 19.54 -0.18
N ASP A 152 -2.55 19.96 1.08
CA ASP A 152 -1.44 20.12 2.03
C ASP A 152 -0.83 18.77 2.43
N SER A 153 -1.68 17.75 2.71
CA SER A 153 -1.23 16.38 2.99
C SER A 153 -0.54 15.75 1.77
N TYR A 154 -1.06 16.02 0.57
CA TYR A 154 -0.42 15.57 -0.67
C TYR A 154 0.93 16.24 -0.92
N ALA A 155 1.09 17.52 -0.55
CA ALA A 155 2.37 18.21 -0.61
C ALA A 155 3.41 17.56 0.32
N GLU A 156 3.03 17.26 1.57
CA GLU A 156 3.90 16.52 2.50
C GLU A 156 4.28 15.14 1.96
N TYR A 157 3.30 14.41 1.40
CA TYR A 157 3.55 13.13 0.74
C TYR A 157 4.62 13.24 -0.35
N ARG A 158 4.48 14.22 -1.27
CA ARG A 158 5.44 14.45 -2.35
C ARG A 158 6.84 14.76 -1.82
N GLU A 159 6.96 15.61 -0.81
CA GLU A 159 8.24 15.95 -0.19
C GLU A 159 8.89 14.72 0.44
N ARG A 160 8.14 13.93 1.20
CA ARG A 160 8.64 12.68 1.81
C ARG A 160 9.09 11.68 0.74
N ILE A 161 8.31 11.49 -0.31
CA ILE A 161 8.73 10.65 -1.46
C ILE A 161 10.00 11.20 -2.10
N ARG A 162 10.11 12.52 -2.36
CA ARG A 162 11.34 13.11 -2.92
C ARG A 162 12.56 12.80 -2.08
N GLN A 163 12.44 12.82 -0.75
CA GLN A 163 13.53 12.50 0.17
C GLN A 163 13.94 11.02 0.12
N GLU A 164 13.00 10.08 -0.05
CA GLU A 164 13.34 8.65 -0.24
C GLU A 164 14.15 8.42 -1.52
N TYR A 165 13.91 9.23 -2.55
CA TYR A 165 14.67 9.23 -3.81
C TYR A 165 15.83 10.25 -3.83
N SER A 166 16.31 10.72 -2.68
CA SER A 166 17.40 11.72 -2.57
C SER A 166 18.73 11.27 -3.22
N PHE A 167 18.91 9.97 -3.48
CA PHE A 167 20.06 9.44 -4.20
C PHE A 167 20.03 9.73 -5.71
N LEU A 168 18.90 10.17 -6.26
CA LEU A 168 18.77 10.62 -7.64
C LEU A 168 18.98 12.13 -7.74
N SER A 169 19.65 12.55 -8.82
CA SER A 169 19.69 13.96 -9.20
C SER A 169 18.28 14.48 -9.53
N ASP A 170 18.08 15.79 -9.38
CA ASP A 170 16.76 16.39 -9.63
C ASP A 170 16.22 16.09 -11.04
N PRO A 171 17.00 16.18 -12.14
CA PRO A 171 16.48 15.84 -13.46
C PRO A 171 16.05 14.37 -13.60
N MET A 172 16.79 13.45 -12.96
CA MET A 172 16.45 12.02 -13.00
C MET A 172 15.19 11.72 -12.19
N TYR A 173 15.08 12.29 -10.98
CA TYR A 173 13.89 12.15 -10.16
C TYR A 173 12.66 12.73 -10.88
N THR A 174 12.76 13.96 -11.39
CA THR A 174 11.67 14.63 -12.10
C THR A 174 11.19 13.81 -13.29
N ALA A 175 12.09 13.28 -14.11
CA ALA A 175 11.72 12.45 -15.26
C ALA A 175 10.98 11.16 -14.83
N LEU A 176 11.46 10.47 -13.79
CA LEU A 176 10.81 9.26 -13.26
C LEU A 176 9.44 9.57 -12.64
N ARG A 177 9.36 10.64 -11.84
CA ARG A 177 8.14 11.05 -11.16
C ARG A 177 7.07 11.49 -12.16
N LEU A 178 7.43 12.30 -13.16
CA LEU A 178 6.52 12.68 -14.25
C LEU A 178 5.98 11.44 -14.98
N LYS A 179 6.81 10.44 -15.27
CA LYS A 179 6.36 9.20 -15.91
C LYS A 179 5.27 8.49 -15.09
N VAL A 180 5.45 8.38 -13.77
CA VAL A 180 4.47 7.76 -12.87
C VAL A 180 3.16 8.56 -12.85
N LEU A 181 3.25 9.88 -12.68
CA LEU A 181 2.08 10.76 -12.61
C LEU A 181 1.30 10.80 -13.92
N GLN A 182 2.00 10.86 -15.06
CA GLN A 182 1.39 10.81 -16.38
C GLN A 182 0.69 9.47 -16.63
N ASN A 183 1.25 8.35 -16.15
CA ASN A 183 0.57 7.06 -16.20
C ASN A 183 -0.75 7.09 -15.42
N PHE A 184 -0.77 7.66 -14.21
CA PHE A 184 -2.02 7.80 -13.44
C PHE A 184 -3.07 8.65 -14.16
N LEU A 185 -2.67 9.74 -14.81
CA LEU A 185 -3.60 10.56 -15.60
C LEU A 185 -4.18 9.83 -16.81
N GLN A 186 -3.47 8.83 -17.34
CA GLN A 186 -3.92 8.00 -18.47
C GLN A 186 -4.82 6.83 -18.03
N ILE A 187 -4.76 6.39 -16.78
CA ILE A 187 -5.62 5.32 -16.27
C ILE A 187 -7.06 5.86 -16.15
N PRO A 188 -8.07 5.16 -16.72
CA PRO A 188 -9.45 5.63 -16.70
C PRO A 188 -10.04 5.79 -15.30
N ASN A 189 -9.70 4.89 -14.37
CA ASN A 189 -10.12 4.99 -12.98
C ASN A 189 -8.89 4.79 -12.08
N ILE A 190 -8.46 5.86 -11.38
CA ILE A 190 -7.36 5.76 -10.41
C ILE A 190 -7.79 4.81 -9.27
N PHE A 191 -9.05 4.90 -8.86
CA PHE A 191 -9.64 3.99 -7.88
C PHE A 191 -10.64 3.03 -8.54
N ALA A 192 -10.51 1.73 -8.28
CA ALA A 192 -11.37 0.70 -8.86
C ALA A 192 -12.72 0.54 -8.15
N THR A 193 -12.79 0.85 -6.86
CA THR A 193 -13.99 0.66 -6.04
C THR A 193 -14.85 1.92 -6.01
N VAL A 194 -16.15 1.76 -5.75
CA VAL A 194 -17.10 2.89 -5.71
C VAL A 194 -16.73 3.83 -4.56
N GLU A 195 -16.43 3.26 -3.39
CA GLU A 195 -16.18 3.98 -2.14
C GLU A 195 -14.98 4.91 -2.26
N PHE A 196 -13.87 4.45 -2.85
CA PHE A 196 -12.69 5.28 -3.04
C PHE A 196 -12.86 6.23 -4.22
N ARG A 197 -13.48 5.79 -5.33
CA ARG A 197 -13.66 6.63 -6.50
C ARG A 197 -14.50 7.86 -6.20
N ASP A 198 -15.65 7.69 -5.57
CA ASP A 198 -16.55 8.80 -5.25
C ASP A 198 -15.93 9.82 -4.28
N ARG A 199 -15.02 9.37 -3.41
CA ARG A 199 -14.40 10.21 -2.39
C ARG A 199 -13.10 10.87 -2.83
N LEU A 200 -12.27 10.17 -3.61
CA LEU A 200 -10.86 10.51 -3.80
C LEU A 200 -10.46 10.77 -5.25
N GLU A 201 -11.20 10.28 -6.25
CA GLU A 201 -10.78 10.33 -7.67
C GLU A 201 -10.59 11.77 -8.16
N GLU A 202 -11.54 12.65 -7.89
CA GLU A 202 -11.47 14.04 -8.33
C GLU A 202 -10.26 14.77 -7.71
N GLN A 203 -10.11 14.66 -6.39
CA GLN A 203 -9.00 15.28 -5.67
C GLN A 203 -7.65 14.69 -6.12
N ALA A 204 -7.58 13.38 -6.35
CA ALA A 204 -6.36 12.72 -6.84
C ALA A 204 -5.93 13.26 -8.20
N ARG A 205 -6.87 13.42 -9.14
CA ARG A 205 -6.57 13.99 -10.46
C ARG A 205 -6.10 15.44 -10.36
N GLN A 206 -6.73 16.25 -9.50
CA GLN A 206 -6.30 17.63 -9.27
C GLN A 206 -4.88 17.70 -8.68
N ASN A 207 -4.60 16.89 -7.66
CA ASN A 207 -3.29 16.80 -7.02
C ASN A 207 -2.19 16.38 -7.99
N ILE A 208 -2.44 15.32 -8.77
CA ILE A 208 -1.50 14.80 -9.76
C ILE A 208 -1.26 15.83 -10.87
N GLN A 209 -2.32 16.46 -11.39
CA GLN A 209 -2.20 17.48 -12.45
C GLN A 209 -1.37 18.68 -11.97
N ALA A 210 -1.61 19.16 -10.75
CA ALA A 210 -0.83 20.24 -10.15
C ALA A 210 0.65 19.85 -9.93
N GLU A 211 0.94 18.60 -9.56
CA GLU A 211 2.32 18.11 -9.48
C GLU A 211 3.00 18.04 -10.85
N VAL A 212 2.29 17.56 -11.87
CA VAL A 212 2.82 17.52 -13.25
C VAL A 212 3.17 18.92 -13.75
N GLU A 213 2.30 19.91 -13.53
CA GLU A 213 2.55 21.31 -13.92
C GLU A 213 3.73 21.93 -13.18
N MET A 214 3.95 21.56 -11.93
CA MET A 214 5.10 22.01 -11.14
C MET A 214 6.43 21.41 -11.62
N LEU A 215 6.39 20.18 -12.14
CA LEU A 215 7.57 19.42 -12.55
C LEU A 215 7.93 19.57 -14.04
N SER A 216 7.02 20.10 -14.86
CA SER A 216 7.19 20.30 -16.31
C SER A 216 7.86 21.64 -16.65
#